data_AF-A0A942TR91-F1
#
_entry.id   AF-A0A942TR91-F1
#
_cell.length_a   1.000
_cell.length_b   1.000
_cell.length_c   1.000
_cell.angle_alpha   90.00
_cell.angle_beta   90.00
_cell.angle_gamma   90.00
#
_symmetry.space_group_name_H-M   'P 1'
#
loop_
_entity.id
_entity.type
_entity.pdbx_description
1 polymer ?
#
loop_
_entity_poly.entity_id
_entity_poly.type
_entity_poly.pdbx_seq_one_letter_code
_entity_poly.pdbx_strand_id
1 'polypeptide(L)'
;MDKRSILDTVKTPRFVHRDLWWGNIFVDPNTLQITGITDYERALYGDPLLDFVFGFAEENEGFKNGYGRDSSFSNSEKCLLNVYQIYNLLLIIIEAHYRKYPDNEENEQKARIVLMEEIEKAKAWELN
;
A
#
# COMPACT_ATOMS: atom_id res chain seq x y z
N MET A 1 -16.80 -16.24 -2.21
CA MET A 1 -17.10 -14.85 -2.71
C MET A 1 -16.45 -14.67 -4.09
N ASP A 2 -16.93 -13.82 -5.02
CA ASP A 2 -16.16 -13.54 -6.25
C ASP A 2 -15.15 -12.39 -6.03
N LYS A 3 -14.05 -12.34 -6.82
CA LYS A 3 -12.96 -11.36 -6.65
C LYS A 3 -13.39 -9.90 -6.77
N ARG A 4 -14.39 -9.59 -7.61
CA ARG A 4 -14.91 -8.22 -7.74
C ARG A 4 -15.70 -7.84 -6.51
N SER A 5 -16.53 -8.74 -6.00
CA SER A 5 -17.39 -8.46 -4.84
C SER A 5 -16.59 -8.16 -3.56
N ILE A 6 -15.32 -8.56 -3.46
CA ILE A 6 -14.46 -8.17 -2.32
C ILE A 6 -14.27 -6.65 -2.26
N LEU A 7 -14.19 -5.98 -3.42
CA LEU A 7 -14.06 -4.52 -3.48
C LEU A 7 -15.29 -3.82 -2.87
N ASP A 8 -16.46 -4.47 -2.91
CA ASP A 8 -17.69 -3.96 -2.30
C ASP A 8 -17.71 -4.11 -0.77
N THR A 9 -16.76 -4.82 -0.16
CA THR A 9 -16.71 -5.01 1.31
C THR A 9 -16.35 -3.71 2.04
N VAL A 10 -15.71 -2.77 1.36
CA VAL A 10 -15.34 -1.46 1.90
C VAL A 10 -16.56 -0.55 1.92
N LYS A 11 -17.21 -0.42 3.08
CA LYS A 11 -18.46 0.35 3.22
C LYS A 11 -18.27 1.80 3.64
N THR A 12 -17.15 2.14 4.25
CA THR A 12 -16.91 3.49 4.78
C THR A 12 -15.52 3.92 4.40
N PRO A 13 -15.37 4.88 3.47
CA PRO A 13 -14.06 5.38 3.11
C PRO A 13 -13.47 6.16 4.29
N ARG A 14 -12.16 6.01 4.49
CA ARG A 14 -11.36 6.78 5.44
C ARG A 14 -10.32 7.58 4.69
N PHE A 15 -9.81 8.64 5.30
CA PHE A 15 -8.67 9.34 4.75
C PHE A 15 -7.44 8.43 4.83
N VAL A 16 -6.78 8.22 3.70
CA VAL A 16 -5.63 7.33 3.51
C VAL A 16 -4.50 8.16 2.92
N HIS A 17 -3.28 8.02 3.43
CA HIS A 17 -2.14 8.84 3.01
C HIS A 17 -1.54 8.39 1.68
N ARG A 18 -1.34 7.07 1.53
CA ARG A 18 -0.79 6.36 0.37
C ARG A 18 0.61 6.76 -0.08
N ASP A 19 1.41 7.30 0.84
CA ASP A 19 2.83 7.54 0.60
C ASP A 19 3.62 7.58 1.91
N LEU A 20 3.25 6.71 2.85
CA LEU A 20 3.92 6.65 4.15
C LEU A 20 5.17 5.79 4.06
N TRP A 21 6.31 6.46 4.06
CA TRP A 21 7.63 5.88 4.25
C TRP A 21 8.41 6.75 5.24
N TRP A 22 9.56 6.27 5.72
CA TRP A 22 10.30 6.93 6.80
C TRP A 22 10.63 8.40 6.55
N GLY A 23 10.81 8.82 5.29
CA GLY A 23 11.09 10.21 4.94
C GLY A 23 9.90 11.16 5.09
N ASN A 24 8.67 10.64 5.13
CA ASN A 24 7.44 11.41 5.25
C ASN A 24 6.90 11.46 6.69
N ILE A 25 7.64 10.91 7.66
CA ILE A 25 7.27 10.84 9.08
C ILE A 25 8.31 11.58 9.91
N PHE A 26 7.90 12.65 10.59
CA PHE A 26 8.76 13.38 11.51
C PHE A 26 8.60 12.83 12.93
N VAL A 27 9.73 12.61 13.59
CA VAL A 27 9.79 12.04 14.94
C VAL A 27 10.68 12.93 15.81
N ASP A 28 10.23 13.23 17.03
CA ASP A 28 11.06 13.88 18.04
C ASP A 28 12.16 12.90 18.49
N PRO A 29 13.47 13.27 18.40
CA PRO A 29 14.55 12.32 18.64
C PRO A 29 14.73 11.94 20.12
N ASN A 30 14.15 12.68 21.06
CA ASN A 30 14.28 12.42 22.49
C ASN A 30 13.11 11.58 23.02
N THR A 31 11.90 11.84 22.52
CA THR A 31 10.66 11.22 23.00
C THR A 31 10.13 10.13 22.07
N LEU A 32 10.64 10.05 20.85
CA LEU A 32 10.18 9.16 19.78
C LEU A 32 8.71 9.37 19.38
N GLN A 33 8.12 10.51 19.73
CA GLN A 33 6.77 10.84 19.32
C GLN A 33 6.74 11.31 17.87
N ILE A 34 5.73 10.90 17.11
CA ILE A 34 5.46 11.44 15.79
C ILE A 34 5.03 12.89 15.96
N THR A 35 5.78 13.82 15.36
CA THR A 35 5.54 15.26 15.43
C THR A 35 4.95 15.83 14.15
N GLY A 36 4.96 15.06 13.06
CA GLY A 36 4.38 15.47 11.80
C GLY A 36 4.36 14.36 10.76
N ILE A 37 3.46 14.51 9.80
CA ILE A 37 3.34 13.68 8.60
C ILE A 37 3.20 14.64 7.42
N THR A 38 3.81 14.33 6.28
CA THR A 38 3.84 15.22 5.09
C THR A 38 3.67 14.43 3.79
N ASP A 39 3.57 15.16 2.68
CA ASP A 39 3.51 14.61 1.31
C ASP A 39 2.20 13.87 1.01
N TYR A 40 1.10 14.57 1.24
CA TYR A 40 -0.27 14.08 1.02
C TYR A 40 -0.71 14.10 -0.45
N GLU A 41 0.21 14.19 -1.43
CA GLU A 41 -0.17 14.33 -2.85
C GLU A 41 -0.92 13.10 -3.39
N ARG A 42 -0.72 11.93 -2.79
CA ARG A 42 -1.39 10.66 -3.13
C ARG A 42 -2.58 10.33 -2.25
N ALA A 43 -2.91 11.22 -1.30
CA ALA A 43 -3.92 10.95 -0.30
C ALA A 43 -5.32 10.94 -0.92
N LEU A 44 -6.20 10.10 -0.40
CA LEU A 44 -7.58 9.99 -0.84
C LEU A 44 -8.50 9.49 0.26
N TYR A 45 -9.81 9.52 0.01
CA TYR A 45 -10.80 8.83 0.83
C TYR A 45 -11.09 7.45 0.23
N GLY A 46 -10.74 6.37 0.93
CA GLY A 46 -10.82 5.00 0.40
C GLY A 46 -10.68 3.93 1.49
N ASP A 47 -10.27 2.73 1.08
CA ASP A 47 -10.02 1.60 1.98
C ASP A 47 -8.76 1.84 2.83
N PRO A 48 -8.81 1.78 4.17
CA PRO A 48 -7.61 1.85 5.03
C PRO A 48 -6.50 0.86 4.67
N LEU A 49 -6.82 -0.28 4.06
CA LEU A 49 -5.81 -1.27 3.62
C LEU A 49 -4.87 -0.72 2.53
N LEU A 50 -5.24 0.35 1.83
CA LEU A 50 -4.37 1.03 0.87
C LEU A 50 -3.09 1.58 1.51
N ASP A 51 -3.05 1.88 2.82
CA ASP A 51 -1.83 2.34 3.49
C ASP A 51 -0.86 1.19 3.86
N PHE A 52 -1.31 -0.07 3.76
CA PHE A 52 -0.50 -1.23 4.15
C PHE A 52 0.41 -1.77 3.05
N VAL A 53 0.24 -1.35 1.80
CA VAL A 53 1.09 -1.77 0.67
C VAL A 53 2.40 -0.97 0.57
N PHE A 54 2.64 -0.07 1.52
CA PHE A 54 3.79 0.83 1.53
C PHE A 54 4.82 0.45 2.59
N GLY A 55 6.06 0.25 2.13
CA GLY A 55 7.25 0.18 2.98
C GLY A 55 7.17 -0.90 4.07
N PHE A 56 7.11 -0.46 5.32
CA PHE A 56 7.19 -1.31 6.52
C PHE A 56 5.81 -1.72 7.08
N ALA A 57 4.71 -1.22 6.52
CA ALA A 57 3.41 -1.20 7.18
C ALA A 57 2.81 -2.59 7.43
N GLU A 58 2.89 -3.52 6.47
CA GLU A 58 2.28 -4.86 6.56
C GLU A 58 2.82 -5.67 7.76
N GLU A 59 4.14 -5.66 7.94
CA GLU A 59 4.82 -6.44 8.97
C GLU A 59 4.96 -5.70 10.31
N ASN A 60 4.71 -4.38 10.34
CA ASN A 60 4.88 -3.58 11.55
C ASN A 60 3.67 -3.66 12.49
N GLU A 61 3.85 -4.32 13.65
CA GLU A 61 2.81 -4.45 14.68
C GLU A 61 2.35 -3.12 15.24
N GLY A 62 3.25 -2.15 15.45
CA GLY A 62 2.89 -0.81 15.92
C GLY A 62 1.98 -0.08 14.93
N PHE A 63 2.25 -0.22 13.64
CA PHE A 63 1.42 0.36 12.58
C PHE A 63 0.03 -0.30 12.53
N LYS A 64 -0.02 -1.65 12.57
CA LYS A 64 -1.29 -2.40 12.68
C LYS A 64 -2.12 -1.95 13.88
N ASN A 65 -1.49 -1.87 15.06
CA ASN A 65 -2.14 -1.42 16.29
C ASN A 65 -2.63 0.03 16.18
N GLY A 66 -1.87 0.92 15.55
CA GLY A 66 -2.27 2.31 15.29
C GLY A 66 -3.50 2.44 14.38
N TYR A 67 -3.68 1.49 13.47
CA TYR A 67 -4.89 1.34 12.64
C TYR A 67 -6.03 0.60 13.34
N GLY A 68 -5.89 0.29 14.64
CA GLY A 68 -6.88 -0.44 15.43
C GLY A 68 -6.99 -1.91 15.03
N ARG A 69 -5.93 -2.50 14.46
CA ARG A 69 -5.89 -3.90 14.03
C ARG A 69 -5.07 -4.72 15.03
N ASP A 70 -5.73 -5.71 15.61
CA ASP A 70 -5.16 -6.68 16.56
C ASP A 70 -5.00 -8.08 15.95
N SER A 71 -5.63 -8.35 14.82
CA SER A 71 -5.60 -9.63 14.11
C SER A 71 -4.81 -9.58 12.81
N SER A 72 -4.31 -10.74 12.40
CA SER A 72 -3.77 -10.95 11.05
C SER A 72 -4.82 -10.63 9.97
N PHE A 73 -4.37 -10.26 8.77
CA PHE A 73 -5.26 -10.09 7.62
C PHE A 73 -5.99 -11.39 7.28
N SER A 74 -7.31 -11.29 7.08
CA SER A 74 -8.12 -12.37 6.53
C SER A 74 -7.72 -12.69 5.08
N ASN A 75 -8.18 -13.82 4.54
CA ASN A 75 -7.90 -14.17 3.14
C ASN A 75 -8.43 -13.12 2.15
N SER A 76 -9.62 -12.57 2.41
CA SER A 76 -10.19 -11.49 1.59
C SER A 76 -9.34 -10.23 1.63
N GLU A 77 -8.84 -9.83 2.80
CA GLU A 77 -7.97 -8.66 2.95
C GLU A 77 -6.61 -8.90 2.29
N LYS A 78 -6.04 -10.10 2.39
CA LYS A 78 -4.80 -10.46 1.66
C LYS A 78 -4.99 -10.40 0.14
N CYS A 79 -6.15 -10.81 -0.35
CA CYS A 79 -6.51 -10.63 -1.75
C CYS A 79 -6.61 -9.14 -2.12
N LEU A 80 -7.23 -8.30 -1.28
CA LEU A 80 -7.30 -6.85 -1.49
C LEU A 80 -5.92 -6.19 -1.45
N LEU A 81 -5.06 -6.54 -0.50
CA LEU A 81 -3.69 -6.05 -0.40
C LEU A 81 -2.89 -6.34 -1.68
N ASN A 82 -3.03 -7.55 -2.24
CA ASN A 82 -2.43 -7.90 -3.53
C ASN A 82 -2.99 -7.05 -4.69
N VAL A 83 -4.30 -6.77 -4.73
CA VAL A 83 -4.89 -5.85 -5.72
C VAL A 83 -4.36 -4.42 -5.55
N TYR A 84 -4.23 -3.94 -4.31
CA TYR A 84 -3.68 -2.62 -4.01
C TYR A 84 -2.18 -2.53 -4.31
N GLN A 85 -1.43 -3.62 -4.16
CA GLN A 85 -0.03 -3.71 -4.57
C GLN A 85 0.11 -3.59 -6.09
N ILE A 86 -0.73 -4.26 -6.87
CA ILE A 86 -0.79 -4.10 -8.33
C ILE A 86 -1.05 -2.63 -8.69
N TYR A 87 -2.02 -2.00 -8.02
CA TYR A 87 -2.34 -0.60 -8.25
C TYR A 87 -1.17 0.34 -7.91
N ASN A 88 -0.45 0.10 -6.80
CA ASN A 88 0.75 0.84 -6.43
C ASN A 88 1.88 0.67 -7.47
N LEU A 89 2.13 -0.55 -7.93
CA LEU A 89 3.16 -0.84 -8.93
C LEU A 89 2.89 -0.13 -10.27
N LEU A 90 1.62 -0.08 -10.69
CA LEU A 90 1.23 0.69 -11.89
C LEU A 90 1.55 2.17 -11.73
N LEU A 91 1.31 2.74 -10.55
CA LEU A 91 1.63 4.13 -10.25
C LEU A 91 3.14 4.38 -10.29
N ILE A 92 3.94 3.51 -9.67
CA ILE A 92 5.42 3.58 -9.70
C ILE A 92 5.95 3.53 -11.15
N ILE A 93 5.42 2.62 -11.98
CA ILE A 93 5.84 2.48 -13.38
C ILE A 93 5.53 3.76 -14.17
N ILE A 94 4.32 4.31 -14.01
CA ILE A 94 3.90 5.54 -14.70
C ILE A 94 4.80 6.70 -14.26
N GLU A 95 5.04 6.85 -12.97
CA GLU A 95 5.86 7.95 -12.45
C GLU A 95 7.32 7.84 -12.86
N ALA A 96 7.90 6.64 -12.85
CA ALA A 96 9.29 6.44 -13.27
C ALA A 96 9.52 6.97 -14.69
N HIS A 97 8.57 6.69 -15.60
CA HIS A 97 8.60 7.19 -16.97
C HIS A 97 8.62 8.73 -17.04
N TYR A 98 7.82 9.42 -16.22
CA TYR A 98 7.69 10.87 -16.27
C TYR A 98 8.72 11.65 -15.44
N ARG A 99 9.18 11.11 -14.30
CA ARG A 99 10.09 11.79 -13.36
C ARG A 99 11.55 11.86 -13.85
N LYS A 100 11.96 10.97 -14.76
CA LYS A 100 13.28 10.96 -15.41
C LYS A 100 14.48 11.10 -14.46
N TYR A 101 14.39 10.55 -13.24
CA TYR A 101 15.54 10.49 -12.35
C TYR A 101 16.61 9.54 -12.89
N PRO A 102 17.88 9.71 -12.47
CA PRO A 102 18.88 8.64 -12.63
C PRO A 102 18.34 7.32 -12.09
N ASP A 103 18.63 6.21 -12.77
CA ASP A 103 18.21 4.84 -12.40
C ASP A 103 16.70 4.52 -12.52
N ASN A 104 15.87 5.45 -13.00
CA ASN A 104 14.43 5.20 -13.16
C ASN A 104 14.11 4.02 -14.10
N GLU A 105 14.90 3.82 -15.16
CA GLU A 105 14.66 2.72 -16.09
C GLU A 105 14.84 1.35 -15.41
N GLU A 106 15.88 1.20 -14.59
CA GLU A 106 16.12 -0.04 -13.84
C GLU A 106 15.01 -0.26 -12.79
N ASN A 107 14.62 0.79 -12.06
CA ASN A 107 13.55 0.72 -11.07
C ASN A 107 12.19 0.42 -11.72
N GLU A 108 11.90 1.00 -12.88
CA GLU A 108 10.71 0.70 -13.67
C GLU A 108 10.69 -0.77 -14.13
N GLN A 109 11.81 -1.27 -14.65
CA GLN A 109 11.93 -2.67 -15.07
C GLN A 109 11.69 -3.64 -13.90
N LYS A 110 12.27 -3.37 -12.72
CA LYS A 110 12.01 -4.14 -11.50
C LYS A 110 10.52 -4.11 -11.12
N ALA A 111 9.90 -2.93 -11.13
CA ALA A 111 8.48 -2.79 -10.82
C ALA A 111 7.59 -3.57 -11.81
N ARG A 112 7.95 -3.62 -13.10
CA ARG A 112 7.23 -4.40 -14.12
C ARG A 112 7.32 -5.91 -13.88
N ILE A 113 8.46 -6.42 -13.42
CA ILE A 113 8.61 -7.84 -13.07
C ILE A 113 7.69 -8.19 -11.90
N VAL A 114 7.76 -7.41 -10.83
CA VAL A 114 6.92 -7.62 -9.63
C VAL A 114 5.42 -7.46 -9.97
N LEU A 115 5.07 -6.54 -10.87
CA LEU A 115 3.70 -6.37 -11.35
C LEU A 115 3.16 -7.66 -11.97
N MET A 116 3.97 -8.34 -12.80
CA MET A 116 3.56 -9.60 -13.42
C MET A 116 3.37 -10.71 -12.38
N GLU A 117 4.26 -10.79 -11.38
CA GLU A 117 4.15 -11.76 -10.27
C GLU A 117 2.87 -11.52 -9.45
N GLU A 118 2.59 -10.27 -9.08
CA GLU A 118 1.40 -9.92 -8.30
C GLU A 118 0.11 -10.13 -9.12
N ILE A 119 0.13 -9.96 -10.45
CA ILE A 119 -0.99 -10.32 -11.33
C ILE A 119 -1.26 -11.83 -11.33
N GLU A 120 -0.22 -12.66 -11.41
CA GLU A 120 -0.39 -14.13 -11.35
C GLU A 120 -0.90 -14.57 -9.97
N LYS A 121 -0.39 -13.97 -8.90
CA LYS A 121 -0.92 -14.15 -7.53
C LYS A 121 -2.39 -13.74 -7.43
N ALA A 122 -2.76 -12.61 -8.03
CA ALA A 122 -4.15 -12.15 -8.08
C ALA A 122 -5.08 -13.15 -8.78
N LYS A 123 -4.60 -13.81 -9.85
CA LYS A 123 -5.35 -14.87 -10.54
C LYS A 123 -5.47 -16.14 -9.71
N ALA A 124 -4.46 -16.47 -8.91
CA ALA A 124 -4.43 -17.69 -8.10
C ALA A 124 -5.27 -17.65 -6.81
N TRP A 125 -5.67 -16.47 -6.32
CA TRP A 125 -6.49 -16.41 -5.10
C TRP A 125 -7.80 -17.21 -5.21
N GLU A 126 -8.00 -18.12 -4.26
CA GLU A 126 -9.28 -18.78 -3.99
C GLU A 126 -9.94 -18.11 -2.79
N LEU A 127 -11.18 -17.68 -2.96
CA LEU A 127 -11.92 -16.95 -1.93
C LEU A 127 -12.91 -17.90 -1.26
N ASN A 128 -12.70 -18.14 0.03
CA ASN A 128 -13.65 -18.87 0.87
C ASN A 128 -14.94 -18.06 1.07
#